data_AF-A0A7X1E7G1-F1
#
_entry.id   AF-A0A7X1E7G1-F1
#
_cell.length_a   1.000
_cell.length_b   1.000
_cell.length_c   1.000
_cell.angle_alpha   90.00
_cell.angle_beta   90.00
_cell.angle_gamma   90.00
#
_symmetry.space_group_name_H-M   'P 1'
#
loop_
_entity.id
_entity.type
_entity.pdbx_description
1 polymer ?
#
loop_
_entity_poly.entity_id
_entity_poly.type
_entity_poly.pdbx_seq_one_letter_code
_entity_poly.pdbx_strand_id
1 'polypeptide(L)'
;MNAKRISNHIKSIGTRGDGCSVVGSLQRPTSKSSQPQSRALKQPGLGESASRKRFSGSLSFGWASALLLGPLTVASAQEGLRPIRGPIVPSFWEENGIWAIPAIVGAALLLLILTILIWKFANRKKLLTPKQRYDQEVGEMETLLTEGHAEEVPARLSRVLREYIEASTGIRAPEQTTEEFLANAAEASENRIPPEAIEELGSFLALMDEAKYARRLLSPEEMQSLFDSANHFVETNEKQEAPR
;
A
#
# COMPACT_ATOMS: atom_id res chain seq x y z
N MET A 1 -33.46 39.89 -10.90
CA MET A 1 -32.70 39.38 -12.06
C MET A 1 -32.34 37.93 -11.78
N ASN A 2 -32.48 36.92 -12.63
CA ASN A 2 -33.58 36.49 -13.51
C ASN A 2 -33.41 34.96 -13.63
N ALA A 3 -34.21 34.18 -12.90
CA ALA A 3 -34.21 32.71 -12.88
C ALA A 3 -35.10 32.13 -13.99
N LYS A 4 -34.81 32.45 -15.25
CA LYS A 4 -35.68 32.07 -16.38
C LYS A 4 -34.97 31.80 -17.70
N ARG A 5 -33.88 31.04 -17.65
CA ARG A 5 -33.17 30.58 -18.86
C ARG A 5 -32.57 29.21 -18.54
N ILE A 6 -32.94 28.19 -19.33
CA ILE A 6 -32.43 26.79 -19.39
C ILE A 6 -33.56 25.73 -19.38
N SER A 7 -34.82 26.10 -19.13
CA SER A 7 -35.95 25.28 -19.58
C SER A 7 -36.32 25.69 -21.01
N ASN A 8 -35.81 24.97 -22.02
CA ASN A 8 -36.42 24.70 -23.33
C ASN A 8 -35.36 24.37 -24.39
N HIS A 9 -34.79 23.16 -24.38
CA HIS A 9 -34.16 22.66 -25.61
C HIS A 9 -34.10 21.14 -25.82
N ILE A 10 -35.04 20.37 -25.28
CA ILE A 10 -35.16 18.95 -25.64
C ILE A 10 -36.64 18.60 -25.84
N LYS A 11 -37.21 19.08 -26.95
CA LYS A 11 -38.50 18.58 -27.44
C LYS A 11 -38.66 18.83 -28.93
N SER A 12 -38.00 18.03 -29.75
CA SER A 12 -38.49 17.58 -31.07
C SER A 12 -37.43 16.73 -31.76
N ILE A 13 -37.88 15.77 -32.57
CA ILE A 13 -37.13 14.86 -33.46
C ILE A 13 -36.75 13.55 -32.74
N GLY A 14 -37.30 12.38 -33.06
CA GLY A 14 -38.23 12.02 -34.12
C GLY A 14 -38.68 10.57 -33.96
N THR A 15 -39.97 10.34 -34.19
CA THR A 15 -40.61 9.03 -34.38
C THR A 15 -40.69 8.72 -35.87
N ARG A 16 -40.16 7.57 -36.30
CA ARG A 16 -40.44 6.81 -37.56
C ARG A 16 -39.49 5.61 -37.52
N GLY A 17 -39.90 4.34 -37.56
CA GLY A 17 -40.93 3.75 -38.41
C GLY A 17 -40.25 3.12 -39.62
N ASP A 18 -40.35 1.79 -39.72
CA ASP A 18 -40.22 0.95 -40.91
C ASP A 18 -38.85 0.33 -41.22
N GLY A 19 -38.87 -1.00 -41.29
CA GLY A 19 -37.74 -1.85 -41.64
C GLY A 19 -37.53 -2.01 -43.13
N CYS A 20 -36.43 -2.67 -43.48
CA CYS A 20 -36.30 -3.37 -44.76
C CYS A 20 -35.19 -4.42 -44.65
N SER A 21 -35.53 -5.66 -44.99
CA SER A 21 -34.58 -6.73 -45.27
C SER A 21 -33.88 -6.45 -46.60
N VAL A 22 -32.54 -6.52 -46.66
CA VAL A 22 -31.83 -6.78 -47.91
C VAL A 22 -30.61 -7.66 -47.65
N VAL A 23 -30.60 -8.76 -48.41
CA VAL A 23 -29.59 -9.78 -48.64
C VAL A 23 -28.30 -9.17 -49.22
N GLY A 24 -27.14 -9.62 -48.78
CA GLY A 24 -25.86 -9.16 -49.31
C GLY A 24 -24.68 -10.04 -48.94
N SER A 25 -24.64 -11.24 -49.52
CA SER A 25 -23.41 -12.01 -49.72
C SER A 25 -22.37 -11.16 -50.46
N LEU A 26 -21.11 -11.12 -50.02
CA LEU A 26 -19.92 -11.23 -50.91
C LEU A 26 -18.61 -11.27 -50.12
N GLN A 27 -17.83 -12.32 -50.43
CA GLN A 27 -16.37 -12.35 -50.61
C GLN A 27 -15.43 -11.95 -49.47
N ARG A 28 -14.78 -12.98 -48.90
CA ARG A 28 -13.42 -12.91 -48.35
C ARG A 28 -12.41 -12.82 -49.50
N PRO A 29 -11.44 -11.89 -49.48
CA PRO A 29 -10.27 -11.99 -50.33
C PRO A 29 -9.18 -12.85 -49.68
N THR A 30 -8.72 -13.81 -50.45
CA THR A 30 -7.47 -14.55 -50.29
C THR A 30 -6.29 -13.76 -50.86
N SER A 31 -5.18 -13.66 -50.14
CA SER A 31 -3.80 -13.61 -50.67
C SER A 31 -2.90 -14.00 -49.50
N LYS A 32 -2.12 -15.09 -49.48
CA LYS A 32 -1.18 -15.74 -50.40
C LYS A 32 0.10 -14.94 -50.65
N SER A 33 1.17 -15.49 -50.07
CA SER A 33 2.60 -15.31 -50.37
C SER A 33 3.17 -13.93 -50.01
N SER A 34 4.31 -13.80 -49.35
CA SER A 34 5.56 -14.47 -49.68
C SER A 34 6.61 -14.04 -48.64
N GLN A 35 7.34 -14.98 -48.05
CA GLN A 35 8.65 -14.69 -47.45
C GLN A 35 9.61 -15.84 -47.78
N PRO A 36 10.72 -15.56 -48.48
CA PRO A 36 11.80 -16.51 -48.64
C PRO A 36 12.77 -16.41 -47.45
N GLN A 37 13.28 -17.60 -47.07
CA GLN A 37 14.68 -17.91 -46.75
C GLN A 37 15.66 -16.75 -47.01
N SER A 38 16.71 -16.48 -46.23
CA SER A 38 17.53 -17.26 -45.30
C SER A 38 18.70 -16.36 -44.89
N ARG A 39 19.23 -16.54 -43.68
CA ARG A 39 20.66 -16.45 -43.30
C ARG A 39 20.71 -16.43 -41.78
N ALA A 40 21.00 -17.57 -41.18
CA ALA A 40 22.36 -17.95 -40.83
C ALA A 40 22.95 -16.97 -39.81
N LEU A 41 23.10 -17.42 -38.57
CA LEU A 41 24.40 -17.74 -37.99
C LEU A 41 24.26 -17.94 -36.47
N LYS A 42 24.64 -19.15 -36.04
CA LYS A 42 25.59 -19.37 -34.94
C LYS A 42 25.12 -19.02 -33.52
N GLN A 43 24.56 -20.01 -32.84
CA GLN A 43 24.87 -20.24 -31.42
C GLN A 43 26.14 -21.12 -31.38
N PRO A 44 27.12 -20.84 -30.50
CA PRO A 44 27.01 -21.33 -29.13
C PRO A 44 27.64 -20.40 -28.08
N GLY A 45 27.26 -20.57 -26.81
CA GLY A 45 28.00 -19.93 -25.72
C GLY A 45 27.28 -19.96 -24.40
N LEU A 46 27.44 -21.06 -23.66
CA LEU A 46 27.35 -21.08 -22.21
C LEU A 46 28.25 -19.99 -21.62
N GLY A 47 27.76 -19.30 -20.60
CA GLY A 47 28.49 -18.33 -19.79
C GLY A 47 27.49 -17.52 -18.97
N GLU A 48 27.07 -18.05 -17.83
CA GLU A 48 27.61 -17.63 -16.52
C GLU A 48 26.95 -16.36 -15.97
N SER A 49 26.00 -16.62 -15.08
CA SER A 49 25.89 -16.08 -13.72
C SER A 49 25.90 -14.56 -13.49
N ALA A 50 24.72 -14.11 -13.05
CA ALA A 50 24.49 -13.52 -11.72
C ALA A 50 25.27 -12.23 -11.37
N SER A 51 24.64 -11.09 -11.65
CA SER A 51 24.94 -9.84 -10.96
C SER A 51 23.82 -9.54 -9.95
N ARG A 52 23.97 -10.05 -8.72
CA ARG A 52 23.27 -9.53 -7.53
C ARG A 52 24.31 -8.86 -6.66
N LYS A 53 24.22 -7.52 -6.58
CA LYS A 53 24.99 -6.74 -5.61
C LYS A 53 24.52 -7.13 -4.20
N ARG A 54 25.32 -7.94 -3.52
CA ARG A 54 25.25 -8.15 -2.07
C ARG A 54 26.27 -7.21 -1.44
N PHE A 55 25.77 -6.17 -0.80
CA PHE A 55 26.54 -5.31 0.07
C PHE A 55 26.75 -6.07 1.38
N SER A 56 27.90 -6.72 1.54
CA SER A 56 28.35 -7.29 2.81
C SER A 56 29.54 -6.49 3.30
N GLY A 57 29.33 -5.61 4.27
CA GLY A 57 30.39 -5.01 5.05
C GLY A 57 31.00 -6.07 5.98
N SER A 58 32.13 -6.63 5.60
CA SER A 58 32.99 -7.42 6.48
C SER A 58 34.09 -6.51 6.99
N LEU A 59 33.97 -6.06 8.24
CA LEU A 59 35.08 -5.46 8.99
C LEU A 59 36.05 -6.57 9.38
N SER A 60 36.94 -6.94 8.46
CA SER A 60 38.09 -7.76 8.77
C SER A 60 39.16 -6.88 9.42
N PHE A 61 39.17 -6.84 10.75
CA PHE A 61 40.33 -6.37 11.52
C PHE A 61 41.48 -7.35 11.28
N GLY A 62 42.42 -6.97 10.40
CA GLY A 62 43.64 -7.70 10.07
C GLY A 62 44.84 -7.17 10.85
N TRP A 63 44.96 -7.53 12.12
CA TRP A 63 46.19 -7.79 12.88
C TRP A 63 47.23 -8.61 12.08
N ALA A 64 47.91 -7.96 11.13
CA ALA A 64 49.08 -8.50 10.48
C ALA A 64 50.30 -8.29 11.37
N SER A 65 50.72 -9.37 12.05
CA SER A 65 52.01 -9.48 12.73
C SER A 65 53.15 -9.33 11.73
N ALA A 66 53.84 -8.18 11.77
CA ALA A 66 55.12 -8.00 11.11
C ALA A 66 56.21 -8.73 11.91
N LEU A 67 56.55 -9.94 11.46
CA LEU A 67 57.80 -10.63 11.79
C LEU A 67 58.98 -9.79 11.29
N LEU A 68 59.64 -9.08 12.20
CA LEU A 68 60.97 -8.55 11.98
C LEU A 68 61.96 -9.37 12.80
N LEU A 69 62.80 -10.12 12.08
CA LEU A 69 64.03 -10.72 12.58
C LEU A 69 64.91 -9.63 13.20
N GLY A 70 65.05 -9.66 14.53
CA GLY A 70 66.12 -8.99 15.26
C GLY A 70 67.19 -10.01 15.66
N PRO A 71 68.48 -9.61 15.76
CA PRO A 71 69.59 -10.54 15.94
C PRO A 71 69.58 -11.17 17.34
N LEU A 72 70.01 -12.44 17.42
CA LEU A 72 70.32 -13.15 18.66
C LEU A 72 71.51 -12.47 19.36
N THR A 73 71.22 -11.55 20.26
CA THR A 73 72.15 -11.15 21.33
C THR A 73 71.88 -12.02 22.55
N VAL A 74 72.81 -12.92 22.84
CA VAL A 74 72.86 -13.63 24.13
C VAL A 74 73.29 -12.60 25.18
N ALA A 75 72.31 -11.92 25.77
CA ALA A 75 72.53 -11.11 26.95
C ALA A 75 72.70 -12.04 28.15
N SER A 76 73.91 -12.03 28.70
CA SER A 76 74.28 -12.74 29.92
C SER A 76 73.30 -12.45 31.06
N ALA A 77 72.84 -13.52 31.70
CA ALA A 77 72.11 -13.43 32.96
C ALA A 77 73.02 -12.82 34.02
N GLN A 78 72.81 -11.54 34.32
CA GLN A 78 73.19 -10.95 35.59
C GLN A 78 71.92 -10.84 36.41
N GLU A 79 71.87 -11.66 37.45
CA GLU A 79 70.76 -11.79 38.39
C GLU A 79 70.72 -10.56 39.30
N GLY A 80 70.30 -9.44 38.72
CA GLY A 80 70.02 -8.20 39.42
C GLY A 80 68.62 -8.25 40.00
N LEU A 81 68.52 -8.11 41.33
CA LEU A 81 67.26 -7.96 42.06
C LEU A 81 66.37 -6.92 41.36
N ARG A 82 65.21 -7.36 40.88
CA ARG A 82 64.25 -6.49 40.21
C ARG A 82 63.70 -5.49 41.23
N PRO A 83 63.65 -4.19 40.94
CA PRO A 83 62.99 -3.22 41.81
C PRO A 83 61.54 -3.65 42.06
N ILE A 84 61.16 -3.72 43.33
CA ILE A 84 59.79 -4.04 43.77
C ILE A 84 58.85 -3.00 43.14
N ARG A 85 57.86 -3.45 42.36
CA ARG A 85 56.84 -2.56 41.77
C ARG A 85 56.11 -1.84 42.91
N GLY A 86 55.94 -0.52 42.76
CA GLY A 86 55.18 0.29 43.70
C GLY A 86 53.71 -0.14 43.80
N PRO A 87 52.97 0.38 44.79
CA PRO A 87 51.57 0.01 45.03
C PRO A 87 50.75 0.18 43.75
N ILE A 88 50.08 -0.90 43.32
CA ILE A 88 49.07 -0.80 42.27
C ILE A 88 47.93 0.04 42.82
N VAL A 89 47.68 1.20 42.21
CA VAL A 89 46.44 1.93 42.49
C VAL A 89 45.29 1.06 41.97
N PRO A 90 44.30 0.71 42.81
CA PRO A 90 43.23 -0.15 42.36
C PRO A 90 42.51 0.51 41.18
N SER A 91 42.23 -0.29 40.17
CA SER A 91 41.45 0.17 39.01
C SER A 91 40.03 0.52 39.44
N PHE A 92 39.38 1.46 38.76
CA PHE A 92 37.96 1.80 38.97
C PHE A 92 37.05 0.54 39.02
N TRP A 93 37.40 -0.49 38.25
CA TRP A 93 36.70 -1.78 38.19
C TRP A 93 36.97 -2.70 39.39
N GLU A 94 38.10 -2.54 40.07
CA GLU A 94 38.42 -3.30 41.29
C GLU A 94 37.71 -2.71 42.51
N GLU A 95 37.55 -1.38 42.54
CA GLU A 95 36.83 -0.68 43.61
C GLU A 95 35.30 -0.74 43.44
N ASN A 96 34.81 -0.61 42.20
CA ASN A 96 33.36 -0.48 41.94
C ASN A 96 32.76 -1.67 41.18
N GLY A 97 33.53 -2.70 40.85
CA GLY A 97 33.09 -3.82 40.00
C GLY A 97 31.83 -4.52 40.49
N ILE A 98 31.67 -4.65 41.81
CA ILE A 98 30.50 -5.27 42.45
C ILE A 98 29.20 -4.51 42.14
N TRP A 99 29.26 -3.18 42.02
CA TRP A 99 28.11 -2.33 41.70
C TRP A 99 28.01 -1.99 40.21
N ALA A 100 29.14 -2.00 39.49
CA ALA A 100 29.18 -1.71 38.07
C ALA A 100 28.41 -2.76 37.25
N ILE A 101 28.54 -4.04 37.58
CA ILE A 101 27.83 -5.13 36.88
C ILE A 101 26.30 -5.00 37.00
N PRO A 102 25.70 -4.93 38.20
CA PRO A 102 24.25 -4.77 38.32
C PRO A 102 23.76 -3.42 37.77
N ALA A 103 24.56 -2.36 37.82
CA ALA A 103 24.21 -1.08 37.20
C ALA A 103 24.13 -1.18 35.66
N ILE A 104 25.07 -1.87 35.02
CA ILE A 104 25.06 -2.10 33.57
C ILE A 104 23.88 -2.99 33.18
N VAL A 105 23.62 -4.07 33.93
CA VAL A 105 22.48 -4.97 33.67
C VAL A 105 21.15 -4.22 33.86
N GLY A 106 21.04 -3.41 34.90
CA GLY A 106 19.87 -2.56 35.14
C GLY A 106 19.64 -1.54 34.03
N ALA A 107 20.70 -0.87 33.57
CA ALA A 107 20.62 0.06 32.45
C ALA A 107 20.22 -0.64 31.14
N ALA A 108 20.76 -1.82 30.87
CA ALA A 108 20.41 -2.62 29.70
C ALA A 108 18.95 -3.08 29.73
N LEU A 109 18.45 -3.54 30.89
CA LEU A 109 17.04 -3.90 31.07
C LEU A 109 16.11 -2.69 30.91
N LEU A 110 16.49 -1.54 31.46
CA LEU A 110 15.70 -0.33 31.38
C LEU A 110 15.61 0.17 29.92
N LEU A 111 16.72 0.13 29.18
CA LEU A 111 16.74 0.39 27.74
C LEU A 111 15.87 -0.60 26.97
N LEU A 112 15.94 -1.90 27.27
CA LEU A 112 15.12 -2.92 26.63
C LEU A 112 13.62 -2.65 26.86
N ILE A 113 13.22 -2.38 28.09
CA ILE A 113 11.85 -2.05 28.46
C ILE A 113 11.39 -0.79 27.73
N LEU A 114 12.21 0.27 27.71
CA LEU A 114 11.90 1.51 27.03
C LEU A 114 11.72 1.30 25.53
N THR A 115 12.58 0.48 24.92
CA THR A 115 12.51 0.13 23.49
C THR A 115 11.22 -0.64 23.17
N ILE A 116 10.84 -1.60 24.00
CA ILE A 116 9.58 -2.36 23.86
C ILE A 116 8.37 -1.44 24.05
N LEU A 117 8.43 -0.51 25.02
CA LEU A 117 7.36 0.46 25.24
C LEU A 117 7.18 1.37 24.02
N ILE A 118 8.28 1.96 23.52
CA ILE A 118 8.26 2.83 22.34
C ILE A 118 7.75 2.05 21.13
N TRP A 119 8.24 0.82 20.90
CA TRP A 119 7.80 -0.01 19.79
C TRP A 119 6.30 -0.35 19.90
N LYS A 120 5.82 -0.70 21.09
CA LYS A 120 4.41 -1.01 21.33
C LYS A 120 3.53 0.23 21.15
N PHE A 121 3.98 1.42 21.56
CA PHE A 121 3.24 2.68 21.39
C PHE A 121 3.29 3.22 19.95
N ALA A 122 4.42 3.08 19.25
CA ALA A 122 4.56 3.43 17.84
C ALA A 122 3.75 2.48 16.94
N ASN A 123 3.65 1.20 17.31
CA ASN A 123 2.82 0.21 16.60
C ASN A 123 1.35 0.21 17.03
N ARG A 124 0.93 1.08 17.95
CA ARG A 124 -0.50 1.36 18.09
C ARG A 124 -0.88 2.14 16.84
N LYS A 125 -1.36 1.41 15.82
CA LYS A 125 -2.04 2.01 14.68
C LYS A 125 -2.98 3.04 15.26
N LYS A 126 -2.75 4.33 14.94
CA LYS A 126 -3.69 5.39 15.33
C LYS A 126 -5.06 4.88 14.91
N LEU A 127 -6.04 4.93 15.82
CA LEU A 127 -7.42 4.64 15.48
C LEU A 127 -7.84 5.74 14.52
N LEU A 128 -7.50 5.58 13.24
CA LEU A 128 -7.94 6.47 12.17
C LEU A 128 -9.45 6.44 12.23
N THR A 129 -10.04 7.64 12.32
CA THR A 129 -11.48 7.80 12.15
C THR A 129 -11.88 7.13 10.82
N PRO A 130 -13.08 6.51 10.71
CA PRO A 130 -13.52 5.84 9.48
C PRO A 130 -13.26 6.66 8.20
N LYS A 131 -13.52 7.98 8.26
CA LYS A 131 -13.21 8.92 7.17
C LYS A 131 -11.72 9.04 6.86
N GLN A 132 -10.86 9.17 7.87
CA GLN A 132 -9.41 9.30 7.64
C GLN A 132 -8.82 8.05 6.97
N ARG A 133 -9.38 6.86 7.26
CA ARG A 133 -9.00 5.63 6.56
C ARG A 133 -9.46 5.66 5.10
N TYR A 134 -10.70 6.08 4.86
CA TYR A 134 -11.26 6.26 3.52
C TYR A 134 -10.40 7.22 2.68
N ASP A 135 -10.11 8.41 3.20
CA ASP A 135 -9.32 9.44 2.50
C ASP A 135 -7.91 8.94 2.14
N GLN A 136 -7.26 8.19 3.04
CA GLN A 136 -5.95 7.61 2.78
C GLN A 136 -6.00 6.57 1.66
N GLU A 137 -6.96 5.65 1.70
CA GLU A 137 -7.06 4.60 0.69
C GLU A 137 -7.49 5.15 -0.68
N VAL A 138 -8.34 6.18 -0.73
CA VAL A 138 -8.71 6.88 -1.97
C VAL A 138 -7.49 7.58 -2.58
N GLY A 139 -6.68 8.28 -1.77
CA GLY A 139 -5.44 8.89 -2.25
C GLY A 139 -4.45 7.87 -2.85
N GLU A 140 -4.36 6.67 -2.27
CA GLU A 140 -3.59 5.57 -2.86
C GLU A 140 -4.18 5.09 -4.20
N MET A 141 -5.50 5.09 -4.37
CA MET A 141 -6.13 4.69 -5.65
C MET A 141 -5.90 5.71 -6.76
N GLU A 142 -5.85 7.00 -6.46
CA GLU A 142 -5.47 8.04 -7.44
C GLU A 142 -4.05 7.83 -7.98
N THR A 143 -3.13 7.35 -7.13
CA THR A 143 -1.78 6.98 -7.59
C THR A 143 -1.81 5.76 -8.51
N LEU A 144 -2.63 4.75 -8.20
CA LEU A 144 -2.79 3.57 -9.06
C LEU A 144 -3.36 3.89 -10.44
N LEU A 145 -4.27 4.87 -10.52
CA LEU A 145 -4.77 5.38 -11.80
C LEU A 145 -3.65 5.98 -12.65
N THR A 146 -2.75 6.73 -12.02
CA THR A 146 -1.61 7.36 -12.69
C THR A 146 -0.58 6.32 -13.17
N GLU A 147 -0.44 5.21 -12.44
CA GLU A 147 0.44 4.08 -12.77
C GLU A 147 -0.14 3.13 -13.83
N GLY A 148 -1.40 3.34 -14.26
CA GLY A 148 -2.06 2.54 -15.29
C GLY A 148 -2.82 1.31 -14.77
N HIS A 149 -3.01 1.18 -13.46
CA HIS A 149 -3.73 0.08 -12.80
C HIS A 149 -5.23 0.37 -12.63
N ALA A 150 -5.88 0.94 -13.66
CA ALA A 150 -7.27 1.38 -13.61
C ALA A 150 -8.28 0.23 -13.41
N GLU A 151 -7.94 -1.01 -13.77
CA GLU A 151 -8.80 -2.18 -13.64
C GLU A 151 -9.09 -2.57 -12.18
N GLU A 152 -8.15 -2.29 -11.28
CA GLU A 152 -8.22 -2.70 -9.87
C GLU A 152 -8.97 -1.67 -9.00
N VAL A 153 -9.09 -0.45 -9.50
CA VAL A 153 -9.64 0.70 -8.78
C VAL A 153 -11.11 0.49 -8.39
N PRO A 154 -12.01 0.02 -9.27
CA PRO A 154 -13.40 -0.22 -8.86
C PRO A 154 -13.49 -1.28 -7.75
N ALA A 155 -12.81 -2.42 -7.89
CA ALA A 155 -12.87 -3.45 -6.86
C ALA A 155 -12.37 -2.94 -5.50
N ARG A 156 -11.31 -2.12 -5.50
CA ARG A 156 -10.74 -1.54 -4.28
C ARG A 156 -11.65 -0.46 -3.69
N LEU A 157 -12.22 0.42 -4.51
CA LEU A 157 -13.14 1.47 -4.06
C LEU A 157 -14.42 0.89 -3.45
N SER A 158 -14.99 -0.17 -4.05
CA SER A 158 -16.17 -0.85 -3.49
C SER A 158 -15.89 -1.41 -2.10
N ARG A 159 -14.72 -2.04 -1.90
CA ARG A 159 -14.30 -2.57 -0.59
C ARG A 159 -14.17 -1.45 0.44
N VAL A 160 -13.45 -0.38 0.10
CA VAL A 160 -13.19 0.73 1.02
C VAL A 160 -14.47 1.46 1.41
N LEU A 161 -15.38 1.68 0.45
CA LEU A 161 -16.66 2.31 0.74
C LEU A 161 -17.54 1.42 1.64
N ARG A 162 -17.58 0.10 1.40
CA ARG A 162 -18.30 -0.84 2.27
C ARG A 162 -17.72 -0.89 3.69
N GLU A 163 -16.39 -0.86 3.83
CA GLU A 163 -15.72 -0.78 5.14
C GLU A 163 -16.01 0.55 5.85
N TYR A 164 -16.06 1.66 5.11
CA TYR A 164 -16.46 2.96 5.66
C TYR A 164 -17.89 2.90 6.20
N ILE A 165 -18.84 2.39 5.40
CA ILE A 165 -20.26 2.30 5.79
C ILE A 165 -20.44 1.40 7.03
N GLU A 166 -19.75 0.26 7.09
CA GLU A 166 -19.80 -0.61 8.27
C GLU A 166 -19.25 0.10 9.51
N ALA A 167 -18.14 0.82 9.37
CA ALA A 167 -17.53 1.52 10.49
C ALA A 167 -18.34 2.74 10.95
N SER A 168 -19.10 3.37 10.06
CA SER A 168 -19.87 4.59 10.32
C SER A 168 -21.29 4.28 10.81
N THR A 169 -21.96 3.32 10.17
CA THR A 169 -23.37 2.95 10.45
C THR A 169 -23.52 1.66 11.25
N GLY A 170 -22.48 0.83 11.37
CA GLY A 170 -22.56 -0.48 12.03
C GLY A 170 -23.29 -1.57 11.25
N ILE A 171 -23.69 -1.30 9.99
CA ILE A 171 -24.32 -2.29 9.10
C ILE A 171 -23.21 -3.15 8.47
N ARG A 172 -23.36 -4.47 8.46
CA ARG A 172 -22.34 -5.42 7.96
C ARG A 172 -22.27 -5.45 6.42
N ALA A 173 -21.88 -4.34 5.81
CA ALA A 173 -21.85 -4.16 4.35
C ALA A 173 -20.84 -5.07 3.60
N PRO A 174 -19.68 -5.47 4.15
CA PRO A 174 -18.74 -6.34 3.44
C PRO A 174 -19.21 -7.79 3.27
N GLU A 175 -20.07 -8.29 4.17
CA GLU A 175 -20.56 -9.68 4.14
C GLU A 175 -21.90 -9.83 3.42
N GLN A 176 -22.51 -8.71 2.99
CA GLN A 176 -23.84 -8.68 2.39
C GLN A 176 -23.77 -8.50 0.86
N THR A 177 -24.75 -9.09 0.17
CA THR A 177 -25.00 -8.75 -1.24
C THR A 177 -25.49 -7.30 -1.33
N THR A 178 -25.36 -6.68 -2.50
CA THR A 178 -25.77 -5.28 -2.72
C THR A 178 -27.25 -5.05 -2.37
N GLU A 179 -28.14 -5.99 -2.72
CA GLU A 179 -29.58 -5.91 -2.41
C GLU A 179 -29.87 -6.00 -0.91
N GLU A 180 -29.25 -6.97 -0.21
CA GLU A 180 -29.39 -7.14 1.24
C GLU A 180 -28.88 -5.92 1.99
N PHE A 181 -27.75 -5.36 1.54
CA PHE A 181 -27.20 -4.14 2.12
C PHE A 181 -28.18 -2.95 1.99
N LEU A 182 -28.74 -2.73 0.79
CA LEU A 182 -29.68 -1.62 0.56
C LEU A 182 -30.99 -1.80 1.35
N ALA A 183 -31.48 -3.03 1.48
CA ALA A 183 -32.65 -3.33 2.31
C ALA A 183 -32.40 -3.00 3.79
N ASN A 184 -31.26 -3.45 4.34
CA ASN A 184 -30.88 -3.14 5.72
C ASN A 184 -30.63 -1.64 5.94
N ALA A 185 -30.03 -0.96 4.96
CA ALA A 185 -29.84 0.49 4.99
C ALA A 185 -31.18 1.25 4.99
N ALA A 186 -32.16 0.80 4.20
CA ALA A 186 -33.48 1.40 4.14
C ALA A 186 -34.25 1.22 5.46
N GLU A 187 -34.14 0.05 6.10
CA GLU A 187 -34.70 -0.20 7.42
C GLU A 187 -34.03 0.64 8.52
N ALA A 188 -32.72 0.89 8.40
CA ALA A 188 -31.95 1.71 9.34
C ALA A 188 -32.05 3.23 9.09
N SER A 189 -32.83 3.65 8.08
CA SER A 189 -32.84 5.03 7.58
C SER A 189 -33.38 6.08 8.56
N GLU A 190 -34.09 5.67 9.61
CA GLU A 190 -34.71 6.61 10.55
C GLU A 190 -33.68 7.41 11.38
N ASN A 191 -32.38 7.03 11.37
CA ASN A 191 -31.34 7.83 12.04
C ASN A 191 -29.90 7.66 11.50
N ARG A 192 -29.63 6.77 10.53
CA ARG A 192 -28.25 6.44 10.12
C ARG A 192 -27.89 6.87 8.70
N ILE A 193 -28.78 6.66 7.74
CA ILE A 193 -28.54 7.01 6.32
C ILE A 193 -29.83 7.61 5.74
N PRO A 194 -29.80 8.80 5.13
CA PRO A 194 -31.00 9.39 4.54
C PRO A 194 -31.44 8.60 3.30
N PRO A 195 -32.75 8.49 3.03
CA PRO A 195 -33.28 7.68 1.93
C PRO A 195 -32.77 8.11 0.55
N GLU A 196 -32.54 9.40 0.33
CA GLU A 196 -31.95 9.93 -0.91
C GLU A 196 -30.52 9.39 -1.14
N ALA A 197 -29.72 9.26 -0.08
CA ALA A 197 -28.36 8.72 -0.19
C ALA A 197 -28.37 7.21 -0.44
N ILE A 198 -29.42 6.48 -0.05
CA ILE A 198 -29.55 5.05 -0.33
C ILE A 198 -29.81 4.81 -1.81
N GLU A 199 -30.62 5.64 -2.46
CA GLU A 199 -30.90 5.55 -3.90
C GLU A 199 -29.64 5.86 -4.73
N GLU A 200 -28.91 6.92 -4.37
CA GLU A 200 -27.62 7.28 -4.98
C GLU A 200 -26.58 6.16 -4.81
N LEU A 201 -26.48 5.61 -3.59
CA LEU A 201 -25.59 4.50 -3.27
C LEU A 201 -25.95 3.21 -4.02
N GLY A 202 -27.23 2.94 -4.24
CA GLY A 202 -27.68 1.79 -5.03
C GLY A 202 -27.25 1.89 -6.48
N SER A 203 -27.41 3.07 -7.10
CA SER A 203 -26.95 3.33 -8.47
C SER A 203 -25.43 3.20 -8.60
N PHE A 204 -24.69 3.71 -7.61
CA PHE A 204 -23.24 3.55 -7.52
C PHE A 204 -22.82 2.08 -7.42
N LEU A 205 -23.41 1.31 -6.49
CA LEU A 205 -23.03 -0.09 -6.28
C LEU A 205 -23.36 -0.97 -7.50
N ALA A 206 -24.45 -0.66 -8.22
CA ALA A 206 -24.78 -1.35 -9.47
C ALA A 206 -23.70 -1.15 -10.56
N LEU A 207 -23.21 0.08 -10.73
CA LEU A 207 -22.12 0.39 -11.67
C LEU A 207 -20.83 -0.36 -11.29
N MET A 208 -20.57 -0.48 -9.99
CA MET A 208 -19.40 -1.20 -9.48
C MET A 208 -19.50 -2.71 -9.67
N ASP A 209 -20.69 -3.27 -9.48
CA ASP A 209 -20.95 -4.68 -9.74
C ASP A 209 -20.81 -4.98 -11.26
N GLU A 210 -21.26 -4.08 -12.14
CA GLU A 210 -20.99 -4.22 -13.58
C GLU A 210 -19.48 -4.20 -13.89
N ALA A 211 -18.73 -3.26 -13.32
CA ALA A 211 -17.28 -3.18 -13.50
C ALA A 211 -16.57 -4.46 -13.02
N LYS A 212 -16.98 -4.99 -11.85
CA LYS A 212 -16.39 -6.17 -11.21
C LYS A 212 -16.71 -7.47 -11.95
N TYR A 213 -17.96 -7.66 -12.37
CA TYR A 213 -18.42 -8.93 -12.95
C TYR A 213 -18.35 -8.96 -14.47
N ALA A 214 -18.57 -7.84 -15.16
CA ALA A 214 -18.48 -7.76 -16.61
C ALA A 214 -17.04 -7.49 -17.11
N ARG A 215 -16.09 -7.28 -16.19
CA ARG A 215 -14.71 -6.82 -16.49
C ARG A 215 -14.70 -5.62 -17.44
N ARG A 216 -15.67 -4.73 -17.27
CA ARG A 216 -15.80 -3.53 -18.08
C ARG A 216 -14.71 -2.55 -17.68
N LEU A 217 -13.93 -2.09 -18.65
CA LEU A 217 -13.04 -0.95 -18.46
C LEU A 217 -13.90 0.31 -18.43
N LEU A 218 -13.78 1.07 -17.33
CA LEU A 218 -14.40 2.38 -17.23
C LEU A 218 -13.57 3.40 -17.99
N SER A 219 -14.25 4.33 -18.66
CA SER A 219 -13.59 5.50 -19.21
C SER A 219 -13.03 6.37 -18.06
N PRO A 220 -12.03 7.24 -18.35
CA PRO A 220 -11.53 8.18 -17.35
C PRO A 220 -12.63 9.08 -16.74
N GLU A 221 -13.63 9.44 -17.54
CA GLU A 221 -14.78 10.25 -17.10
C GLU A 221 -15.70 9.47 -16.16
N GLU A 222 -15.97 8.20 -16.46
CA GLU A 222 -16.77 7.31 -15.60
C GLU A 222 -16.04 7.02 -14.28
N MET A 223 -14.72 6.84 -14.34
CA MET A 223 -13.89 6.66 -13.16
C MET A 223 -13.90 7.89 -12.25
N GLN A 224 -13.79 9.09 -12.83
CA GLN A 224 -13.88 10.32 -12.05
C GLN A 224 -15.26 10.45 -11.39
N SER A 225 -16.33 10.18 -12.16
CA SER A 225 -17.70 10.20 -11.64
C SER A 225 -17.91 9.22 -10.48
N LEU A 226 -17.26 8.06 -10.50
CA LEU A 226 -17.27 7.10 -9.38
C LEU A 226 -16.64 7.70 -8.11
N PHE A 227 -15.47 8.30 -8.22
CA PHE A 227 -14.82 8.94 -7.06
C PHE A 227 -15.66 10.10 -6.53
N ASP A 228 -16.17 10.94 -7.42
CA ASP A 228 -17.01 12.07 -7.04
C ASP A 228 -18.27 11.61 -6.30
N SER A 229 -18.94 10.56 -6.80
CA SER A 229 -20.12 9.98 -6.16
C SER A 229 -19.81 9.36 -4.80
N ALA A 230 -18.70 8.61 -4.69
CA ALA A 230 -18.28 8.01 -3.43
C ALA A 230 -17.92 9.07 -2.37
N ASN A 231 -17.19 10.11 -2.77
CA ASN A 231 -16.83 11.23 -1.90
C ASN A 231 -18.07 12.01 -1.47
N HIS A 232 -19.00 12.29 -2.39
CA HIS A 232 -20.26 12.96 -2.09
C HIS A 232 -21.09 12.20 -1.04
N PHE A 233 -21.15 10.87 -1.16
CA PHE A 233 -21.81 10.01 -0.18
C PHE A 233 -21.15 10.10 1.21
N VAL A 234 -19.83 9.96 1.29
CA VAL A 234 -19.07 10.02 2.55
C VAL A 234 -19.25 11.37 3.24
N GLU A 235 -19.18 12.48 2.50
CA GLU A 235 -19.40 13.82 3.04
C GLU A 235 -20.83 14.02 3.55
N THR A 236 -21.82 13.48 2.84
CA THR A 236 -23.23 13.57 3.23
C THR A 236 -23.50 12.77 4.49
N ASN A 237 -22.94 11.55 4.58
CA ASN A 237 -23.06 10.69 5.76
C ASN A 237 -22.38 11.30 7.00
N GLU A 238 -21.18 11.88 6.85
CA GLU A 238 -20.48 12.54 7.96
C GLU A 238 -21.27 13.74 8.53
N LYS A 239 -21.92 14.53 7.68
CA LYS A 239 -22.78 15.65 8.12
C LYS A 239 -23.98 15.19 8.96
N GLN A 240 -24.41 13.94 8.79
CA GLN A 240 -25.51 13.36 9.57
C GLN A 240 -25.03 12.81 10.92
N GLU A 241 -23.79 12.31 10.99
CA GLU A 241 -23.17 11.78 12.23
C GLU A 241 -22.67 12.86 13.20
N ALA A 242 -22.43 14.09 12.72
CA ALA A 242 -22.02 15.19 13.59
C ALA A 242 -23.16 15.57 14.57
N PRO A 243 -22.96 15.46 15.90
CA PRO A 243 -24.01 15.75 16.87
C PRO A 243 -24.38 17.25 16.84
N ARG A 244 -25.69 17.52 16.79
CA ARG A 244 -26.28 18.83 17.13
C ARG A 244 -26.22 19.07 18.64
#